data_AF-J2K3T3-F1
#
_entry.id   AF-J2K3T3-F1
#
_cell.length_a   1.000
_cell.length_b   1.000
_cell.length_c   1.000
_cell.angle_alpha   90.00
_cell.angle_beta   90.00
_cell.angle_gamma   90.00
#
_symmetry.space_group_name_H-M   'P 1'
#
loop_
_entity.id
_entity.type
_entity.pdbx_description
1 polymer ?
#
loop_
_entity_poly.entity_id
_entity_poly.type
_entity_poly.pdbx_seq_one_letter_code
_entity_poly.pdbx_strand_id
1 'polypeptide(L)'
;MVKAPGGAVPDVPLADEDWHPIAGRWYESLTQSGQAQFYEASDWATALYLAEAMSRNLNSGKFSAQLLQAVLSGMTDLLTTEGARRRARVELERESGADDPREAARVTLMDSYRKAAGSSDG
;
A
#
# COMPACT_ATOMS: atom_id res chain seq x y z
N MET A 1 11.06 -17.71 -20.09
CA MET A 1 11.11 -16.93 -18.85
C MET A 1 11.93 -17.72 -17.85
N VAL A 2 13.09 -17.19 -17.46
CA VAL A 2 13.88 -17.79 -16.37
C VAL A 2 13.13 -17.48 -15.06
N LYS A 3 12.97 -18.48 -14.20
CA LYS A 3 12.35 -18.33 -12.88
C LYS A 3 13.45 -18.37 -11.83
N ALA A 4 13.46 -17.40 -10.92
CA ALA A 4 14.29 -17.39 -9.72
C ALA A 4 13.37 -17.53 -8.50
N PRO A 5 13.83 -18.16 -7.40
CA PRO A 5 13.10 -18.14 -6.15
C PRO A 5 13.05 -16.71 -5.59
N GLY A 6 11.97 -16.38 -4.90
CA GLY A 6 11.90 -15.17 -4.07
C GLY A 6 12.79 -15.31 -2.83
N GLY A 7 13.06 -14.19 -2.17
CA GLY A 7 13.76 -14.15 -0.89
C GLY A 7 12.93 -14.76 0.25
N ALA A 8 13.53 -14.79 1.45
CA ALA A 8 12.74 -15.01 2.66
C ALA A 8 11.78 -13.82 2.87
N VAL A 9 10.70 -14.05 3.64
CA VAL A 9 9.83 -12.94 4.08
C VAL A 9 10.72 -11.87 4.72
N PRO A 10 10.77 -10.65 4.16
CA PRO A 10 11.71 -9.64 4.62
C PRO A 10 11.33 -9.16 6.02
N ASP A 11 12.35 -8.98 6.86
CA ASP A 11 12.21 -8.21 8.09
C ASP A 11 12.09 -6.73 7.71
N VAL A 12 10.96 -6.11 8.04
CA VAL A 12 10.66 -4.73 7.63
C VAL A 12 11.26 -3.77 8.66
N PRO A 13 12.26 -2.97 8.28
CA PRO A 13 12.88 -2.03 9.20
C PRO A 13 11.88 -0.99 9.72
N LEU A 14 12.08 -0.53 10.94
CA LEU A 14 11.31 0.59 11.48
C LEU A 14 11.74 1.90 10.82
N ALA A 15 10.80 2.86 10.76
CA ALA A 15 11.15 4.22 10.38
C ALA A 15 12.13 4.83 11.40
N ASP A 16 13.09 5.61 10.91
CA ASP A 16 14.00 6.34 11.79
C ASP A 16 13.25 7.50 12.48
N GLU A 17 13.38 7.60 13.81
CA GLU A 17 12.73 8.61 14.64
C GLU A 17 13.24 10.03 14.33
N ASP A 18 14.48 10.16 13.81
CA ASP A 18 15.09 11.43 13.45
C ASP A 18 14.67 11.92 12.05
N TRP A 19 13.90 11.13 11.30
CA TRP A 19 13.42 11.54 10.00
C TRP A 19 12.42 12.68 10.07
N HIS A 20 12.41 13.52 9.03
CA HIS A 20 11.36 14.50 8.85
C HIS A 20 9.98 13.81 8.88
N PRO A 21 8.97 14.31 9.62
CA PRO A 21 7.71 13.61 9.84
C PRO A 21 6.94 13.22 8.57
N ILE A 22 7.12 13.97 7.47
CA ILE A 22 6.52 13.60 6.16
C ILE A 22 7.20 12.36 5.57
N ALA A 23 8.52 12.27 5.66
CA ALA A 23 9.28 11.13 5.12
C ALA A 23 9.01 9.86 5.93
N GLY A 24 9.02 9.96 7.27
CA GLY A 24 8.67 8.85 8.15
C GLY A 24 7.27 8.31 7.88
N ARG A 25 6.26 9.19 7.83
CA ARG A 25 4.88 8.78 7.50
C ARG A 25 4.75 8.15 6.11
N TRP A 26 5.49 8.64 5.12
CA TRP A 26 5.50 8.00 3.80
C TRP A 26 6.06 6.58 3.87
N TYR A 27 7.18 6.38 4.56
CA TYR A 27 7.80 5.07 4.71
C TYR A 27 6.88 4.09 5.46
N GLU A 28 6.31 4.51 6.59
CA GLU A 28 5.36 3.72 7.37
C GLU A 28 4.13 3.32 6.54
N SER A 29 3.65 4.21 5.67
CA SER A 29 2.48 3.92 4.82
C SER A 29 2.71 2.76 3.86
N LEU A 30 3.96 2.44 3.52
CA LEU A 30 4.30 1.29 2.66
C LEU A 30 3.89 -0.01 3.32
N THR A 31 4.08 -0.14 4.64
CA THR A 31 3.69 -1.34 5.41
C THR A 31 2.20 -1.63 5.39
N GLN A 32 1.39 -0.59 5.15
CA GLN A 32 -0.07 -0.65 5.09
C GLN A 32 -0.58 -0.73 3.64
N SER A 33 0.31 -0.65 2.66
CA SER A 33 -0.04 -0.55 1.25
C SER A 33 0.03 -1.91 0.56
N GLY A 34 -1.01 -2.26 -0.19
CA GLY A 34 -1.14 -3.58 -0.81
C GLY A 34 0.02 -3.97 -1.73
N GLN A 35 0.70 -3.04 -2.40
CA GLN A 35 1.84 -3.38 -3.27
C GLN A 35 3.06 -3.90 -2.51
N ALA A 36 3.20 -3.59 -1.22
CA ALA A 36 4.35 -4.03 -0.42
C ALA A 36 4.40 -5.55 -0.21
N GLN A 37 3.30 -6.27 -0.50
CA GLN A 37 3.29 -7.74 -0.52
C GLN A 37 4.28 -8.34 -1.54
N PHE A 38 4.72 -7.55 -2.53
CA PHE A 38 5.67 -7.96 -3.55
C PHE A 38 7.11 -7.52 -3.25
N TYR A 39 7.34 -6.78 -2.16
CA TYR A 39 8.66 -6.25 -1.84
C TYR A 39 9.57 -7.35 -1.31
N GLU A 40 10.78 -7.38 -1.84
CA GLU A 40 11.92 -8.10 -1.31
C GLU A 40 12.70 -7.23 -0.32
N ALA A 41 13.66 -7.80 0.40
CA ALA A 41 14.52 -7.05 1.31
C ALA A 41 15.24 -5.86 0.62
N SER A 42 15.56 -6.00 -0.67
CA SER A 42 16.16 -4.92 -1.47
C SER A 42 15.20 -3.75 -1.72
N ASP A 43 13.90 -4.01 -1.83
CA ASP A 43 12.89 -2.95 -2.02
C ASP A 43 12.70 -2.16 -0.73
N TRP A 44 12.67 -2.85 0.42
CA TRP A 44 12.66 -2.19 1.73
C TRP A 44 13.92 -1.37 1.99
N ALA A 45 15.09 -1.87 1.61
CA ALA A 45 16.34 -1.11 1.67
C ALA A 45 16.31 0.14 0.77
N THR A 46 15.71 0.02 -0.42
CA THR A 46 15.50 1.15 -1.32
C THR A 46 14.55 2.17 -0.71
N ALA A 47 13.44 1.72 -0.12
CA ALA A 47 12.49 2.58 0.56
C ALA A 47 13.12 3.35 1.74
N LEU A 48 13.97 2.69 2.55
CA LEU A 48 14.74 3.34 3.63
C LEU A 48 15.61 4.47 3.07
N TYR A 49 16.38 4.18 2.01
CA TYR A 49 17.25 5.17 1.39
C TYR A 49 16.47 6.37 0.83
N LEU A 50 15.31 6.12 0.21
CA LEU A 50 14.45 7.17 -0.30
C LEU A 50 13.85 8.03 0.82
N ALA A 51 13.45 7.42 1.94
CA ALA A 51 12.95 8.15 3.11
C ALA A 51 14.03 9.03 3.73
N GLU A 52 15.26 8.53 3.85
CA GLU A 52 16.41 9.32 4.29
C GLU A 52 16.69 10.49 3.33
N ALA A 53 16.70 10.24 2.02
CA ALA A 53 16.89 11.28 1.01
C ALA A 53 15.79 12.35 1.05
N MET A 54 14.53 11.94 1.23
CA MET A 54 13.38 12.83 1.44
C MET A 54 13.56 13.67 2.70
N SER A 55 13.89 13.03 3.82
CA SER A 55 14.10 13.68 5.11
C SER A 55 15.16 14.78 5.01
N ARG A 56 16.33 14.45 4.45
CA ARG A 56 17.42 15.42 4.22
C ARG A 56 16.98 16.58 3.33
N ASN A 57 16.23 16.31 2.26
CA ASN A 57 15.78 17.35 1.35
C ASN A 57 14.78 18.31 2.03
N LEU A 58 13.82 17.75 2.78
CA LEU A 58 12.78 18.50 3.49
C LEU A 58 13.34 19.32 4.65
N ASN A 59 14.37 18.80 5.34
CA ASN A 59 15.08 19.52 6.39
C ASN A 59 16.12 20.52 5.84
N SER A 60 16.39 20.50 4.53
CA SER A 60 17.37 21.41 3.95
C SER A 60 16.82 22.84 3.87
N GLY A 61 17.65 23.84 4.19
CA GLY A 61 17.31 25.24 3.94
C GLY A 61 17.29 25.63 2.45
N LYS A 62 17.64 24.71 1.55
CA LYS A 62 17.65 24.89 0.10
C LYS A 62 17.12 23.62 -0.58
N PHE A 63 15.81 23.57 -0.75
CA PHE A 63 15.13 22.43 -1.33
C PHE A 63 15.65 22.09 -2.73
N SER A 64 16.11 20.87 -2.93
CA SER A 64 16.66 20.38 -4.19
C SER A 64 15.56 19.74 -5.05
N ALA A 65 15.24 20.39 -6.16
CA ALA A 65 14.29 19.87 -7.15
C ALA A 65 14.79 18.57 -7.81
N GLN A 66 16.11 18.45 -8.03
CA GLN A 66 16.69 17.26 -8.65
C GLN A 66 16.66 16.04 -7.71
N LEU A 67 16.88 16.27 -6.41
CA LEU A 67 16.71 15.20 -5.42
C LEU A 67 15.24 14.78 -5.31
N LEU A 68 14.30 15.74 -5.36
CA LEU A 68 12.88 15.42 -5.41
C LEU A 68 12.53 14.57 -6.64
N GLN A 69 13.06 14.90 -7.82
CA GLN A 69 12.83 14.09 -9.02
C GLN A 69 13.34 12.66 -8.86
N ALA A 70 14.54 12.46 -8.31
CA ALA A 70 15.08 11.13 -8.04
C ALA A 70 14.22 10.34 -7.04
N VAL A 71 13.71 11.00 -6.00
CA VAL A 71 12.76 10.41 -5.05
C VAL A 71 11.48 9.97 -5.76
N LEU A 72 10.88 10.82 -6.59
CA LEU A 72 9.64 10.51 -7.32
C LEU A 72 9.82 9.34 -8.30
N SER A 73 11.01 9.20 -8.90
CA SER A 73 11.38 8.03 -9.69
C SER A 73 11.41 6.77 -8.83
N GLY A 74 12.11 6.78 -7.69
CA GLY A 74 12.14 5.63 -6.79
C GLY A 74 10.76 5.24 -6.24
N MET A 75 9.90 6.22 -5.93
CA MET A 75 8.49 5.99 -5.58
C MET A 75 7.69 5.32 -6.70
N THR A 76 8.02 5.63 -7.97
CA THR A 76 7.40 4.98 -9.12
C THR A 76 7.85 3.54 -9.24
N ASP A 77 9.14 3.27 -9.05
CA ASP A 77 9.71 1.92 -9.12
C ASP A 77 9.14 1.01 -8.01
N LEU A 78 8.89 1.59 -6.84
CA LEU A 78 8.23 0.94 -5.71
C LEU A 78 6.69 0.86 -5.85
N LEU A 79 6.10 1.30 -6.96
CA LEU A 79 4.65 1.26 -7.22
C LEU A 79 3.78 2.03 -6.18
N THR A 80 4.34 3.06 -5.55
CA THR A 80 3.63 3.78 -4.47
C THR A 80 2.64 4.81 -5.01
N THR A 81 2.79 5.23 -6.27
CA THR A 81 1.87 6.17 -6.94
C THR A 81 0.77 5.44 -7.72
N GLU A 82 -0.41 6.05 -7.84
CA GLU A 82 -1.50 5.48 -8.65
C GLU A 82 -1.07 5.26 -10.10
N GLY A 83 -0.40 6.24 -10.70
CA GLY A 83 0.08 6.14 -12.07
C GLY A 83 1.06 4.98 -12.28
N ALA A 84 1.93 4.70 -11.29
CA ALA A 84 2.84 3.56 -11.34
C ALA A 84 2.07 2.23 -11.31
N ARG A 85 1.13 2.08 -10.36
CA ARG A 85 0.28 0.90 -10.27
C ARG A 85 -0.53 0.66 -11.54
N ARG A 86 -1.15 1.71 -12.09
CA ARG A 86 -1.93 1.62 -13.32
C ARG A 86 -1.08 1.17 -14.51
N ARG A 87 0.15 1.69 -14.66
CA ARG A 87 1.08 1.25 -15.72
C ARG A 87 1.51 -0.20 -15.55
N ALA A 88 1.73 -0.63 -14.31
CA ALA A 88 2.03 -2.03 -13.96
C ALA A 88 0.79 -2.94 -13.98
N ARG A 89 -0.41 -2.39 -14.23
CA ARG A 89 -1.70 -3.10 -14.19
C ARG A 89 -1.97 -3.75 -12.84
N VAL A 90 -1.58 -3.08 -11.76
CA VAL A 90 -1.89 -3.47 -10.38
C VAL A 90 -3.23 -2.86 -10.00
N GLU A 91 -4.20 -3.70 -9.69
CA GLU A 91 -5.51 -3.30 -9.18
C GLU A 91 -5.50 -3.35 -7.65
N LEU A 92 -6.05 -2.32 -7.01
CA LEU A 92 -6.24 -2.31 -5.56
C LEU A 92 -7.65 -2.80 -5.25
N GLU A 93 -7.73 -4.04 -4.78
CA GLU A 93 -8.92 -4.53 -4.12
C GLU A 93 -8.99 -3.91 -2.73
N ARG A 94 -10.13 -3.32 -2.40
CA ARG A 94 -10.45 -2.92 -1.03
C ARG A 94 -11.44 -3.94 -0.52
N GLU A 95 -11.32 -4.33 0.74
CA GLU A 95 -12.38 -5.06 1.43
C GLU A 95 -13.66 -4.22 1.35
N SER A 96 -14.52 -4.58 0.40
CA SER A 96 -15.76 -3.88 0.10
C SER A 96 -16.83 -4.34 1.08
N GLY A 97 -16.67 -4.00 2.36
CA GLY A 97 -17.70 -4.22 3.39
C GLY A 97 -18.24 -5.65 3.51
N ALA A 98 -17.60 -6.66 2.92
CA ALA A 98 -18.01 -8.05 3.06
C ALA A 98 -17.85 -8.52 4.52
N ASP A 99 -16.92 -7.89 5.25
CA ASP A 99 -16.75 -8.00 6.70
C ASP A 99 -17.33 -6.79 7.46
N ASP A 100 -18.12 -5.91 6.82
CA ASP A 100 -18.92 -4.91 7.55
C ASP A 100 -20.10 -5.65 8.21
N PRO A 101 -20.15 -5.71 9.56
CA PRO A 101 -21.24 -6.37 10.27
C PRO A 101 -22.62 -5.85 9.86
N ARG A 102 -22.71 -4.61 9.38
CA ARG A 102 -23.96 -3.98 8.90
C ARG A 102 -24.41 -4.54 7.55
N GLU A 103 -23.48 -4.80 6.63
CA GLU A 103 -23.80 -5.42 5.35
C GLU A 103 -24.14 -6.90 5.52
N ALA A 104 -23.41 -7.63 6.38
CA ALA A 104 -23.75 -9.01 6.75
C ALA A 104 -25.16 -9.09 7.38
N ALA A 105 -25.51 -8.16 8.27
CA ALA A 105 -26.84 -8.06 8.84
C ALA A 105 -27.91 -7.72 7.79
N ARG A 106 -27.61 -6.85 6.82
CA ARG A 106 -28.52 -6.48 5.73
C ARG A 106 -28.81 -7.66 4.81
N VAL A 107 -27.79 -8.45 4.44
CA VAL A 107 -27.94 -9.67 3.62
C VAL A 107 -28.79 -10.71 4.37
N THR A 108 -28.51 -10.91 5.66
CA THR A 108 -29.30 -11.82 6.52
C THR A 108 -30.78 -11.40 6.57
N LEU A 109 -31.04 -10.09 6.69
CA LEU A 109 -32.41 -9.55 6.69
C LEU A 109 -33.10 -9.80 5.34
N MET A 110 -32.41 -9.55 4.23
CA MET A 110 -32.93 -9.79 2.86
C MET A 110 -33.25 -11.27 2.61
N ASP A 111 -32.43 -12.19 3.12
CA ASP A 111 -32.69 -13.64 3.02
C ASP A 111 -33.91 -14.06 3.83
N SER A 112 -34.15 -13.43 4.98
CA SER A 112 -35.35 -13.70 5.78
C SER A 112 -36.64 -13.26 5.06
N TYR A 113 -36.62 -12.09 4.41
CA TYR A 113 -37.73 -11.62 3.56
C TYR A 113 -37.94 -12.52 2.34
N ARG A 114 -36.87 -12.98 1.68
CA ARG A 114 -36.96 -13.89 0.52
C ARG A 114 -37.62 -15.22 0.91
N LYS A 115 -37.25 -15.78 2.06
CA LYS A 115 -37.86 -17.01 2.58
C LYS A 115 -39.33 -16.82 2.93
N ALA A 116 -39.69 -15.71 3.56
CA ALA A 116 -41.07 -15.39 3.92
C ALA A 116 -41.97 -15.15 2.68
N ALA A 117 -41.43 -14.49 1.65
CA ALA A 117 -42.14 -14.25 0.39
C ALA A 117 -42.23 -15.51 -0.51
N GLY A 118 -41.32 -16.48 -0.35
CA GLY A 118 -41.35 -17.75 -1.07
C GLY A 118 -42.24 -18.82 -0.42
N SER A 119 -42.72 -18.59 0.81
CA SER A 119 -43.56 -19.53 1.56
C SER A 119 -45.07 -19.27 1.44
N SER A 120 -45.51 -18.38 0.55
CA SER A 120 -46.92 -17.98 0.41
C SER A 120 -47.59 -18.42 -0.90
N ASP A 121 -47.05 -19.42 -1.60
CA ASP A 121 -47.73 -20.11 -2.71
C ASP A 121 -47.72 -21.61 -2.44
N GLY A 122 -48.74 -22.06 -1.70
CA GLY A 122 -49.04 -23.45 -1.36
C GLY A 122 -50.48 -23.58 -0.89
#